data_AF-A0A9P5NX43-F1
#
_entry.id   AF-A0A9P5NX43-F1
#
_cell.length_a   1.000
_cell.length_b   1.000
_cell.length_c   1.000
_cell.angle_alpha   90.00
_cell.angle_beta   90.00
_cell.angle_gamma   90.00
#
_symmetry.space_group_name_H-M   'P 1'
#
loop_
_entity.id
_entity.type
_entity.pdbx_description
1 polymer ?
#
loop_
_entity_poly.entity_id
_entity_poly.type
_entity_poly.pdbx_seq_one_letter_code
_entity_poly.pdbx_strand_id
1 'polypeptide(L)'
;MATIHSRHHHLGSIVPGTHNQKQAQDQPPMPDTKSRPFPQVPPPASYKPTDSDLYLYDGHERKVNHEYLKQHFYHEGRLTEAQALYILEAATNILSREPNMVPLKSPVTICGDIHGQYYDLMKMFEVGGNLQDSLYLFLGDYVDRGDFGIECLLYLYSLKIHSPQHIVLLRGNHECRHLTEYFTFKRECLHKYSEAVYEACLRSFQALPIAALVDGKFFCVHGGLSPLLMNLSDLSEINRFQEPGSHGLLCDILWSDPISNFGHETDPSSTGPLLDRSTTFTHNATRGCSYFYTYEAVCQFLDRNGLLTLIRGHEAQDAGYTMYRKTPKRNFPSVITIFSAPNYLDVYHNRGAILKYANKNITIRQYNSTSHPYWLPNFMDAFTWSLPFVGEKITQMLLAILSICSQEELEESDSEEDRGRSLEDLAARKQAIKSKILAVGRMQKVFQLLREEAENASELAATGVIAGSSTGVSRPGVDALSVQDAKINRSIRTFDDARRSDIANERLPDFDVQRPSSPMFPVPSMRSTSRRASASGESLDMEDLIKRTLEEDVDGGVVENIAEKIARGRSLTGKPGALKRHDTA
;
A
#
# COMPACT_ATOMS: atom_id res chain seq x y z
N MET A 1 -78.74 36.93 48.85
CA MET A 1 -79.42 38.22 48.67
C MET A 1 -78.36 39.30 48.52
N ALA A 2 -78.43 40.03 47.40
CA ALA A 2 -77.84 41.33 47.06
C ALA A 2 -76.53 41.78 47.76
N THR A 3 -75.50 42.11 46.96
CA THR A 3 -75.07 43.53 46.82
C THR A 3 -74.35 43.72 45.47
N ILE A 4 -74.74 44.79 44.80
CA ILE A 4 -74.32 45.28 43.49
C ILE A 4 -73.19 46.33 43.67
N HIS A 5 -72.21 46.25 42.75
CA HIS A 5 -71.31 47.29 42.19
C HIS A 5 -70.68 48.41 43.05
N SER A 6 -69.36 48.59 42.87
CA SER A 6 -68.86 49.78 42.13
C SER A 6 -67.59 49.47 41.34
N ARG A 7 -67.57 49.97 40.10
CA ARG A 7 -66.54 49.88 39.05
C ARG A 7 -65.42 50.90 39.27
N HIS A 8 -64.24 50.63 38.70
CA HIS A 8 -63.58 51.62 37.85
C HIS A 8 -62.90 50.96 36.64
N HIS A 9 -63.04 51.64 35.49
CA HIS A 9 -62.72 51.26 34.12
C HIS A 9 -61.22 51.32 33.79
N HIS A 10 -60.77 50.48 32.84
CA HIS A 10 -60.00 50.98 31.67
C HIS A 10 -60.19 50.09 30.43
N LEU A 11 -60.40 50.76 29.29
CA LEU A 11 -60.49 50.24 27.91
C LEU A 11 -59.13 49.63 27.50
N GLY A 12 -58.97 48.61 26.66
CA GLY A 12 -59.72 48.21 25.48
C GLY A 12 -58.97 48.63 24.21
N SER A 13 -58.02 47.82 23.71
CA SER A 13 -57.59 47.86 22.30
C SER A 13 -57.09 46.50 21.80
N ILE A 14 -57.54 46.20 20.59
CA ILE A 14 -57.48 44.94 19.84
C ILE A 14 -56.07 44.69 19.30
N VAL A 15 -55.52 43.49 19.48
CA VAL A 15 -54.23 43.04 18.91
C VAL A 15 -54.48 42.25 17.62
N PRO A 16 -53.81 42.55 16.50
CA PRO A 16 -54.00 41.86 15.23
C PRO A 16 -53.14 40.59 15.11
N GLY A 17 -53.65 39.61 14.36
CA GLY A 17 -52.81 38.79 13.47
C GLY A 17 -52.34 37.43 13.97
N THR A 18 -53.17 36.42 13.75
CA THR A 18 -52.80 35.00 13.66
C THR A 18 -51.86 34.73 12.47
N HIS A 19 -50.59 34.40 12.72
CA HIS A 19 -49.77 33.48 11.89
C HIS A 19 -48.38 33.30 12.53
N ASN A 20 -48.16 32.20 13.26
CA ASN A 20 -46.89 31.44 13.38
C ASN A 20 -46.83 30.55 14.63
N GLN A 21 -47.70 29.54 14.71
CA GLN A 21 -47.53 28.44 15.68
C GLN A 21 -47.76 27.06 15.03
N LYS A 22 -47.31 26.89 13.78
CA LYS A 22 -47.35 25.59 13.06
C LYS A 22 -46.07 25.29 12.25
N GLN A 23 -44.89 25.64 12.76
CA GLN A 23 -43.59 25.28 12.14
C GLN A 23 -42.53 24.88 13.18
N ALA A 24 -42.87 24.00 14.12
CA ALA A 24 -41.90 23.50 15.11
C ALA A 24 -41.93 21.98 15.28
N GLN A 25 -42.43 21.22 14.31
CA GLN A 25 -42.61 19.76 14.44
C GLN A 25 -42.02 18.89 13.32
N ASP A 26 -41.17 19.43 12.45
CA ASP A 26 -40.45 18.63 11.44
C ASP A 26 -38.97 19.05 11.32
N GLN A 27 -38.26 19.16 12.45
CA GLN A 27 -36.80 19.10 12.38
C GLN A 27 -36.40 17.62 12.37
N PRO A 28 -35.68 17.13 11.35
CA PRO A 28 -35.13 15.78 11.39
C PRO A 28 -34.26 15.66 12.65
N PRO A 29 -34.27 14.50 13.33
CA PRO A 29 -33.45 14.30 14.50
C PRO A 29 -32.00 14.65 14.16
N MET A 30 -31.37 15.48 14.99
CA MET A 30 -29.95 15.80 14.85
C MET A 30 -29.17 14.50 14.66
N PRO A 31 -28.33 14.39 13.62
CA PRO A 31 -27.59 13.15 13.38
C PRO A 31 -26.77 12.84 14.63
N ASP A 32 -26.89 11.60 15.11
CA ASP A 32 -26.09 11.13 16.23
C ASP A 32 -24.63 11.05 15.78
N THR A 33 -23.82 11.98 16.28
CA THR A 33 -22.38 12.08 15.97
C THR A 33 -21.50 11.30 16.95
N LYS A 34 -22.10 10.65 17.96
CA LYS A 34 -21.36 9.89 18.98
C LYS A 34 -21.45 8.39 18.77
N SER A 35 -22.55 7.88 18.20
CA SER A 35 -22.64 6.47 17.86
C SER A 35 -21.89 6.15 16.56
N ARG A 36 -21.38 4.92 16.48
CA ARG A 36 -20.72 4.42 15.27
C ARG A 36 -21.77 4.23 14.17
N PRO A 37 -21.64 4.87 12.99
CA PRO A 37 -22.65 4.76 11.93
C PRO A 37 -22.84 3.34 11.39
N PHE A 38 -21.79 2.52 11.44
CA PHE A 38 -21.80 1.13 10.96
C PHE A 38 -21.42 0.17 12.10
N PRO A 39 -22.35 -0.17 13.02
CA PRO A 39 -22.07 -1.06 14.14
C PRO A 39 -21.82 -2.51 13.72
N GLN A 40 -22.24 -2.91 12.52
CA GLN A 40 -22.05 -4.25 11.97
C GLN A 40 -20.60 -4.54 11.54
N VAL A 41 -19.80 -3.49 11.27
CA VAL A 41 -18.37 -3.66 10.96
C VAL A 41 -17.67 -3.91 12.30
N PRO A 42 -16.97 -5.04 12.50
CA PRO A 42 -16.25 -5.27 13.75
C PRO A 42 -15.24 -4.14 14.03
N PRO A 43 -15.08 -3.68 15.27
CA PRO A 43 -13.96 -2.80 15.61
C PRO A 43 -12.66 -3.60 15.68
N PRO A 44 -11.50 -2.98 15.37
CA PRO A 44 -10.21 -3.62 15.60
C PRO A 44 -9.97 -3.86 17.09
N ALA A 45 -9.13 -4.85 17.42
CA ALA A 45 -8.72 -5.14 18.79
C ALA A 45 -7.86 -3.98 19.33
N SER A 46 -8.48 -3.10 20.12
CA SER A 46 -7.86 -1.87 20.61
C SER A 46 -6.81 -2.07 21.71
N TYR A 47 -6.68 -3.29 22.24
CA TYR A 47 -5.75 -3.62 23.32
C TYR A 47 -4.55 -4.40 22.80
N LYS A 48 -3.42 -4.26 23.50
CA LYS A 48 -2.24 -5.11 23.28
C LYS A 48 -2.32 -6.31 24.24
N PRO A 49 -1.97 -7.53 23.80
CA PRO A 49 -2.10 -8.72 24.62
C PRO A 49 -1.13 -8.69 25.79
N THR A 50 -1.52 -9.31 26.90
CA THR A 50 -0.61 -9.52 28.01
C THR A 50 0.36 -10.65 27.69
N ASP A 51 1.50 -10.69 28.39
CA ASP A 51 2.47 -11.77 28.23
C ASP A 51 1.87 -13.15 28.56
N SER A 52 0.90 -13.22 29.48
CA SER A 52 0.18 -14.46 29.79
C SER A 52 -0.74 -14.93 28.66
N ASP A 53 -1.24 -14.04 27.81
CA ASP A 53 -2.07 -14.41 26.66
C ASP A 53 -1.20 -14.95 25.52
N LEU A 54 -0.08 -14.26 25.27
CA LEU A 54 0.79 -14.52 24.13
C LEU A 54 1.76 -15.68 24.38
N TYR A 55 2.22 -15.90 25.62
CA TYR A 55 3.24 -16.89 25.91
C TYR A 55 2.68 -18.08 26.69
N LEU A 56 2.90 -19.28 26.13
CA LEU A 56 2.69 -20.55 26.81
C LEU A 56 4.01 -20.97 27.44
N TYR A 57 3.94 -21.47 28.67
CA TYR A 57 5.11 -21.99 29.39
C TYR A 57 5.05 -23.52 29.42
N ASP A 58 6.01 -24.16 28.78
CA ASP A 58 6.22 -25.61 28.82
C ASP A 58 7.45 -25.88 29.68
N GLY A 59 7.23 -26.03 30.99
CA GLY A 59 8.31 -26.06 31.98
C GLY A 59 9.05 -24.71 32.05
N HIS A 60 10.31 -24.69 31.63
CA HIS A 60 11.15 -23.47 31.58
C HIS A 60 11.19 -22.81 30.19
N GLU A 61 10.60 -23.43 29.17
CA GLU A 61 10.65 -22.92 27.80
C GLU A 61 9.43 -22.03 27.51
N ARG A 62 9.72 -20.80 27.06
CA ARG A 62 8.70 -19.84 26.62
C ARG A 62 8.35 -20.10 25.16
N LYS A 63 7.10 -20.52 24.89
CA LYS A 63 6.56 -20.75 23.54
C LYS A 63 5.53 -19.69 23.20
N VAL A 64 5.46 -19.32 21.92
CA VAL A 64 4.45 -18.35 21.44
C VAL A 64 3.13 -19.08 21.18
N ASN A 65 2.04 -18.54 21.72
CA ASN A 65 0.68 -18.99 21.47
C ASN A 65 0.22 -18.53 20.08
N HIS A 66 0.57 -19.31 19.06
CA HIS A 66 0.26 -18.97 17.67
C HIS A 66 -1.26 -18.92 17.39
N GLU A 67 -2.08 -19.72 18.08
CA GLU A 67 -3.55 -19.68 17.89
C GLU A 67 -4.16 -18.39 18.46
N TYR A 68 -3.70 -17.93 19.63
CA TYR A 68 -4.10 -16.62 20.13
C TYR A 68 -3.65 -15.51 19.17
N LEU A 69 -2.40 -15.56 18.73
CA LEU A 69 -1.82 -14.58 17.82
C LEU A 69 -2.59 -14.50 16.50
N LYS A 70 -3.00 -15.66 15.97
CA LYS A 70 -3.82 -15.79 14.77
C LYS A 70 -5.11 -14.96 14.88
N GLN A 71 -5.86 -15.17 15.97
CA GLN A 71 -7.13 -14.50 16.21
C GLN A 71 -6.94 -13.01 16.50
N HIS A 72 -5.89 -12.65 17.25
CA HIS A 72 -5.58 -11.25 17.56
C HIS A 72 -5.29 -10.43 16.30
N PHE A 73 -4.45 -10.96 15.41
CA PHE A 73 -4.15 -10.33 14.11
C PHE A 73 -5.33 -10.34 13.14
N TYR A 74 -6.18 -11.38 13.17
CA TYR A 74 -7.41 -11.41 12.36
C TYR A 74 -8.39 -10.28 12.72
N HIS A 75 -8.32 -9.79 13.96
CA HIS A 75 -9.07 -8.62 14.42
C HIS A 75 -8.21 -7.34 14.42
N GLU A 76 -7.17 -7.26 13.58
CA GLU A 76 -6.28 -6.09 13.41
C GLU A 76 -5.57 -5.64 14.71
N GLY A 77 -5.48 -6.54 15.68
CA GLY A 77 -4.81 -6.28 16.95
C GLY A 77 -3.31 -6.15 16.78
N ARG A 78 -2.66 -5.33 17.62
CA ARG A 78 -1.21 -5.13 17.59
C ARG A 78 -0.56 -5.71 18.83
N LEU A 79 0.70 -6.15 18.70
CA LEU A 79 1.52 -6.56 19.84
C LEU A 79 2.15 -5.35 20.54
N THR A 80 2.72 -5.58 21.72
CA THR A 80 3.72 -4.65 22.25
C THR A 80 5.01 -4.77 21.42
N GLU A 81 5.79 -3.69 21.39
CA GLU A 81 7.07 -3.67 20.66
C GLU A 81 8.01 -4.76 21.18
N ALA A 82 8.10 -4.93 22.50
CA ALA A 82 8.91 -5.98 23.13
C ALA A 82 8.49 -7.40 22.71
N GLN A 83 7.18 -7.65 22.58
CA GLN A 83 6.65 -8.94 22.13
C GLN A 83 6.99 -9.21 20.66
N ALA A 84 6.84 -8.21 19.79
CA ALA A 84 7.20 -8.32 18.37
C ALA A 84 8.71 -8.56 18.20
N LEU A 85 9.55 -7.78 18.88
CA LEU A 85 11.01 -7.95 18.88
C LEU A 85 11.43 -9.34 19.36
N TYR A 86 10.81 -9.86 20.43
CA TYR A 86 11.10 -11.20 20.89
C TYR A 86 10.82 -12.28 19.83
N ILE A 87 9.68 -12.19 19.13
CA ILE A 87 9.33 -13.15 18.06
C ILE A 87 10.37 -13.07 16.94
N LEU A 88 10.72 -11.86 16.50
CA LEU A 88 11.71 -11.65 15.45
C LEU A 88 13.08 -12.21 15.84
N GLU A 89 13.56 -11.93 17.06
CA GLU A 89 14.86 -12.41 17.53
C GLU A 89 14.89 -13.93 17.75
N ALA A 90 13.83 -14.50 18.33
CA ALA A 90 13.73 -15.95 18.55
C ALA A 90 13.71 -16.71 17.22
N ALA A 91 12.94 -16.24 16.23
CA ALA A 91 12.93 -16.83 14.89
C ALA A 91 14.29 -16.65 14.19
N THR A 92 14.90 -15.48 14.26
CA THR A 92 16.24 -15.22 13.70
C THR A 92 17.26 -16.22 14.24
N ASN A 93 17.28 -16.46 15.55
CA ASN A 93 18.19 -17.43 16.17
C ASN A 93 18.02 -18.86 15.65
N ILE A 94 16.79 -19.26 15.30
CA ILE A 94 16.50 -20.57 14.70
C ILE A 94 16.99 -20.58 13.25
N LEU A 95 16.57 -19.59 12.44
CA LEU A 95 16.89 -19.48 11.01
C LEU A 95 18.41 -19.39 10.77
N SER A 96 19.16 -18.70 11.63
CA SER A 96 20.61 -18.59 11.53
C SER A 96 21.35 -19.93 11.68
N ARG A 97 20.72 -20.94 12.29
CA ARG A 97 21.31 -22.28 12.46
C ARG A 97 20.97 -23.21 11.29
N GLU A 98 20.03 -22.82 10.43
CA GLU A 98 19.66 -23.61 9.26
C GLU A 98 20.70 -23.45 8.14
N PRO A 99 20.90 -24.49 7.31
CA PRO A 99 21.79 -24.39 6.16
C PRO A 99 21.21 -23.49 5.06
N ASN A 100 22.03 -23.05 4.12
CA ASN A 100 21.56 -22.29 2.95
C ASN A 100 20.52 -23.07 2.13
N MET A 101 20.73 -24.38 1.98
CA MET A 101 19.80 -25.31 1.34
C MET A 101 19.27 -26.33 2.36
N VAL A 102 17.99 -26.24 2.69
CA VAL A 102 17.37 -27.10 3.71
C VAL A 102 16.95 -28.45 3.12
N PRO A 103 17.45 -29.59 3.61
CA PRO A 103 16.99 -30.91 3.16
C PRO A 103 15.66 -31.27 3.81
N LEU A 104 14.66 -31.64 3.00
CA LEU A 104 13.29 -31.94 3.45
C LEU A 104 12.84 -33.32 2.99
N LYS A 105 11.96 -33.94 3.78
CA LYS A 105 11.29 -35.20 3.45
C LYS A 105 9.81 -34.98 3.24
N SER A 106 9.20 -35.72 2.30
CA SER A 106 7.74 -35.74 2.17
C SER A 106 7.07 -36.39 3.41
N PRO A 107 5.83 -36.00 3.76
CA PRO A 107 4.93 -35.08 3.05
C PRO A 107 5.29 -33.58 3.25
N VAL A 108 5.16 -32.79 2.18
CA VAL A 108 5.36 -31.34 2.19
C VAL A 108 4.25 -30.59 1.46
N THR A 109 3.87 -29.43 1.98
CA THR A 109 3.02 -28.45 1.33
C THR A 109 3.88 -27.23 0.98
N ILE A 110 4.02 -26.95 -0.31
CA ILE A 110 4.85 -25.86 -0.84
C ILE A 110 3.96 -24.68 -1.21
N CYS A 111 4.32 -23.51 -0.69
CA CYS A 111 3.59 -22.25 -0.84
C CYS A 111 4.49 -21.21 -1.51
N GLY A 112 3.94 -20.49 -2.47
CA GLY A 112 4.62 -19.36 -3.11
C GLY A 112 4.45 -18.07 -2.33
N ASP A 113 4.44 -16.97 -3.08
CA ASP A 113 4.41 -15.59 -2.60
C ASP A 113 3.13 -15.29 -1.79
N ILE A 114 3.26 -14.48 -0.74
CA ILE A 114 2.17 -14.10 0.19
C ILE A 114 1.87 -12.60 0.15
N HIS A 115 2.89 -11.75 -0.01
CA HIS A 115 2.78 -10.30 -0.19
C HIS A 115 1.83 -9.60 0.79
N GLY A 116 2.01 -9.87 2.09
CA GLY A 116 1.22 -9.20 3.12
C GLY A 116 -0.28 -9.48 3.10
N GLN A 117 -0.76 -10.51 2.39
CA GLN A 117 -2.18 -10.91 2.37
C GLN A 117 -2.51 -11.85 3.54
N TYR A 118 -2.52 -11.32 4.76
CA TYR A 118 -2.71 -12.11 5.99
C TYR A 118 -4.00 -12.94 6.03
N TYR A 119 -5.11 -12.39 5.52
CA TYR A 119 -6.40 -13.08 5.51
C TYR A 119 -6.39 -14.28 4.53
N ASP A 120 -5.70 -14.13 3.40
CA ASP A 120 -5.49 -15.23 2.46
C ASP A 120 -4.48 -16.26 2.96
N LEU A 121 -3.49 -15.84 3.74
CA LEU A 121 -2.61 -16.76 4.46
C LEU A 121 -3.41 -17.66 5.41
N MET A 122 -4.42 -17.13 6.11
CA MET A 122 -5.31 -17.96 6.93
C MET A 122 -6.07 -18.96 6.07
N LYS A 123 -6.60 -18.51 4.92
CA LYS A 123 -7.30 -19.39 3.98
C LYS A 123 -6.38 -20.48 3.42
N MET A 124 -5.12 -20.15 3.17
CA MET A 124 -4.13 -21.08 2.68
C MET A 124 -3.84 -22.19 3.70
N PHE A 125 -3.75 -21.87 4.99
CA PHE A 125 -3.65 -22.90 6.04
C PHE A 125 -4.89 -23.81 6.12
N GLU A 126 -6.10 -23.26 5.96
CA GLU A 126 -7.32 -24.09 5.90
C GLU A 126 -7.28 -25.09 4.73
N VAL A 127 -6.78 -24.67 3.57
CA VAL A 127 -6.72 -25.49 2.35
C VAL A 127 -5.54 -26.47 2.38
N GLY A 128 -4.41 -26.07 2.95
CA GLY A 128 -3.20 -26.87 3.05
C GLY A 128 -3.26 -27.95 4.12
N GLY A 129 -4.03 -27.74 5.19
CA GLY A 129 -4.19 -28.69 6.28
C GLY A 129 -3.37 -28.32 7.52
N ASN A 130 -3.34 -29.21 8.50
CA ASN A 130 -2.65 -28.95 9.75
C ASN A 130 -1.12 -29.20 9.62
N LEU A 131 -0.35 -28.70 10.59
CA LEU A 131 1.10 -28.91 10.66
C LEU A 131 1.50 -30.34 11.08
N GLN A 132 0.56 -31.14 11.59
CA GLN A 132 0.82 -32.52 12.02
C GLN A 132 0.88 -33.49 10.84
N ASP A 133 0.12 -33.22 9.77
CA ASP A 133 -0.02 -34.09 8.60
C ASP A 133 1.05 -33.83 7.54
N SER A 134 1.58 -32.60 7.48
CA SER A 134 2.54 -32.17 6.47
C SER A 134 3.39 -31.03 7.00
N LEU A 135 4.69 -31.03 6.65
CA LEU A 135 5.51 -29.84 6.81
C LEU A 135 5.12 -28.79 5.75
N TYR A 136 5.35 -27.53 6.05
CA TYR A 136 5.17 -26.41 5.13
C TYR A 136 6.52 -25.83 4.70
N LEU A 137 6.66 -25.61 3.39
CA LEU A 137 7.77 -24.90 2.78
C LEU A 137 7.22 -23.65 2.11
N PHE A 138 7.65 -22.48 2.57
CA PHE A 138 7.34 -21.20 1.94
C PHE A 138 8.53 -20.74 1.09
N LEU A 139 8.27 -20.26 -0.11
CA LEU A 139 9.31 -19.93 -1.07
C LEU A 139 9.85 -18.49 -0.95
N GLY A 140 9.18 -17.60 -0.21
CA GLY A 140 9.60 -16.21 -0.02
C GLY A 140 8.46 -15.22 -0.18
N ASP A 141 8.79 -13.93 -0.21
CA ASP A 141 7.89 -12.80 -0.47
C ASP A 141 6.69 -12.77 0.49
N TYR A 142 7.00 -12.62 1.76
CA TYR A 142 6.04 -12.51 2.86
C TYR A 142 5.46 -11.11 2.99
N VAL A 143 6.24 -10.10 2.58
CA VAL A 143 6.00 -8.67 2.83
C VAL A 143 5.84 -7.87 1.54
N ASP A 144 5.62 -6.57 1.71
CA ASP A 144 5.29 -5.59 0.67
C ASP A 144 3.98 -5.86 -0.08
N ARG A 145 3.54 -4.82 -0.79
CA ARG A 145 2.37 -4.77 -1.66
C ARG A 145 1.04 -4.81 -0.90
N GLY A 146 0.78 -5.86 -0.12
CA GLY A 146 -0.36 -5.92 0.79
C GLY A 146 -0.11 -5.19 2.11
N ASP A 147 -1.19 -4.80 2.80
CA ASP A 147 -1.13 -3.96 4.00
C ASP A 147 -0.93 -4.71 5.32
N PHE A 148 -0.76 -6.04 5.28
CA PHE A 148 -0.62 -6.89 6.48
C PHE A 148 0.67 -7.74 6.46
N GLY A 149 1.76 -7.14 5.95
CA GLY A 149 3.08 -7.77 5.88
C GLY A 149 3.64 -8.13 7.26
N ILE A 150 3.50 -7.25 8.26
CA ILE A 150 4.05 -7.51 9.59
C ILE A 150 3.27 -8.60 10.33
N GLU A 151 1.95 -8.69 10.12
CA GLU A 151 1.12 -9.77 10.66
C GLU A 151 1.49 -11.12 10.02
N CYS A 152 1.69 -11.15 8.69
CA CYS A 152 2.17 -12.35 7.99
C CYS A 152 3.51 -12.83 8.57
N LEU A 153 4.48 -11.92 8.69
CA LEU A 153 5.82 -12.24 9.16
C LEU A 153 5.82 -12.74 10.61
N LEU A 154 5.18 -11.99 11.53
CA LEU A 154 5.13 -12.35 12.94
C LEU A 154 4.37 -13.66 13.16
N TYR A 155 3.30 -13.91 12.41
CA TYR A 155 2.55 -15.17 12.51
C TYR A 155 3.38 -16.36 12.01
N LEU A 156 3.99 -16.27 10.83
CA LEU A 156 4.86 -17.33 10.29
C LEU A 156 6.05 -17.61 11.22
N TYR A 157 6.64 -16.57 11.81
CA TYR A 157 7.73 -16.72 12.78
C TYR A 157 7.25 -17.35 14.09
N SER A 158 6.03 -17.05 14.55
CA SER A 158 5.45 -17.73 15.70
C SER A 158 5.28 -19.23 15.45
N LEU A 159 4.86 -19.63 14.24
CA LEU A 159 4.78 -21.03 13.84
C LEU A 159 6.17 -21.67 13.73
N LYS A 160 7.16 -20.94 13.19
CA LYS A 160 8.56 -21.40 13.13
C LYS A 160 9.15 -21.66 14.51
N ILE A 161 8.88 -20.79 15.49
CA ILE A 161 9.31 -20.96 16.88
C ILE A 161 8.60 -22.16 17.52
N HIS A 162 7.29 -22.28 17.29
CA HIS A 162 6.49 -23.34 17.89
C HIS A 162 6.80 -24.74 17.31
N SER A 163 7.05 -24.83 16.01
CA SER A 163 7.26 -26.10 15.30
C SER A 163 8.38 -25.99 14.26
N PRO A 164 9.64 -25.83 14.71
CA PRO A 164 10.77 -25.52 13.82
C PRO A 164 11.06 -26.59 12.76
N GLN A 165 10.64 -27.84 13.01
CA GLN A 165 10.80 -28.96 12.06
C GLN A 165 9.67 -29.04 11.02
N HIS A 166 8.54 -28.35 11.25
CA HIS A 166 7.36 -28.41 10.38
C HIS A 166 7.14 -27.14 9.55
N ILE A 167 7.87 -26.06 9.83
CA ILE A 167 7.79 -24.80 9.08
C ILE A 167 9.18 -24.46 8.55
N VAL A 168 9.30 -24.30 7.23
CA VAL A 168 10.52 -23.89 6.54
C VAL A 168 10.19 -22.64 5.73
N LEU A 169 10.98 -21.59 5.94
CA LEU A 169 10.78 -20.28 5.33
C LEU A 169 12.02 -19.97 4.50
N LEU A 170 11.86 -19.86 3.18
CA LEU A 170 12.93 -19.39 2.31
C LEU A 170 12.90 -17.87 2.19
N ARG A 171 13.99 -17.30 1.71
CA ARG A 171 14.11 -15.89 1.38
C ARG A 171 13.57 -15.64 -0.02
N GLY A 172 12.70 -14.66 -0.17
CA GLY A 172 12.31 -14.07 -1.45
C GLY A 172 13.09 -12.80 -1.75
N ASN A 173 12.79 -12.14 -2.86
CA ASN A 173 13.45 -10.89 -3.22
C ASN A 173 12.96 -9.73 -2.34
N HIS A 174 11.71 -9.75 -1.86
CA HIS A 174 11.15 -8.72 -0.99
C HIS A 174 11.70 -8.73 0.44
N GLU A 175 12.33 -9.82 0.88
CA GLU A 175 13.03 -9.88 2.17
C GLU A 175 14.40 -9.20 2.12
N CYS A 176 14.43 -7.91 1.75
CA CYS A 176 15.62 -7.05 1.75
C CYS A 176 15.27 -5.59 2.02
N ARG A 177 16.27 -4.81 2.47
CA ARG A 177 16.10 -3.37 2.71
C ARG A 177 15.68 -2.63 1.45
N HIS A 178 16.32 -2.94 0.33
CA HIS A 178 16.15 -2.22 -0.93
C HIS A 178 14.67 -2.16 -1.38
N LEU A 179 13.97 -3.29 -1.35
CA LEU A 179 12.57 -3.38 -1.72
C LEU A 179 11.64 -2.84 -0.64
N THR A 180 11.87 -3.19 0.63
CA THR A 180 10.97 -2.78 1.72
C THR A 180 11.05 -1.28 2.04
N GLU A 181 12.15 -0.59 1.68
CA GLU A 181 12.23 0.88 1.73
C GLU A 181 11.51 1.55 0.57
N TYR A 182 11.51 0.93 -0.60
CA TYR A 182 10.86 1.46 -1.81
C TYR A 182 9.33 1.25 -1.78
N PHE A 183 8.89 0.06 -1.36
CA PHE A 183 7.49 -0.30 -1.24
C PHE A 183 6.91 0.11 0.14
N THR A 184 6.01 -0.70 0.70
CA THR A 184 5.16 -0.32 1.82
C THR A 184 5.63 -0.88 3.16
N PHE A 185 6.45 -1.93 3.21
CA PHE A 185 6.73 -2.63 4.47
C PHE A 185 7.47 -1.79 5.52
N LYS A 186 8.44 -0.94 5.13
CA LYS A 186 9.06 -0.01 6.10
C LYS A 186 8.03 0.95 6.69
N ARG A 187 7.15 1.50 5.84
CA ARG A 187 6.07 2.41 6.27
C ARG A 187 5.07 1.69 7.18
N GLU A 188 4.71 0.46 6.84
CA GLU A 188 3.87 -0.41 7.67
C GLU A 188 4.48 -0.59 9.08
N CYS A 189 5.76 -0.95 9.16
CA CYS A 189 6.45 -1.13 10.43
C CYS A 189 6.48 0.16 11.26
N LEU A 190 6.77 1.31 10.63
CA LEU A 190 6.79 2.60 11.31
C LEU A 190 5.39 3.05 11.78
N HIS A 191 4.34 2.72 11.02
CA HIS A 191 2.96 3.03 11.38
C HIS A 191 2.42 2.13 12.50
N LYS A 192 2.68 0.81 12.42
CA LYS A 192 2.11 -0.18 13.35
C LYS A 192 2.97 -0.38 14.60
N TYR A 193 4.28 -0.23 14.48
CA TYR A 193 5.28 -0.51 15.52
C TYR A 193 6.34 0.59 15.62
N SER A 194 7.56 0.35 15.13
CA SER A 194 8.72 1.23 15.26
C SER A 194 9.80 0.89 14.23
N GLU A 195 10.79 1.78 14.10
CA GLU A 195 12.00 1.54 13.30
C GLU A 195 12.82 0.37 13.86
N ALA A 196 12.84 0.18 15.18
CA ALA A 196 13.55 -0.93 15.81
C ALA A 196 12.97 -2.30 15.39
N VAL A 197 11.64 -2.38 15.22
CA VAL A 197 10.99 -3.58 14.68
C VAL A 197 11.35 -3.80 13.22
N TYR A 198 11.40 -2.75 12.41
CA TYR A 198 11.83 -2.85 11.01
C TYR A 198 13.27 -3.35 10.88
N GLU A 199 14.20 -2.78 11.65
CA GLU A 199 15.61 -3.22 11.66
C GLU A 199 15.77 -4.66 12.18
N ALA A 200 14.93 -5.09 13.12
CA ALA A 200 14.86 -6.50 13.53
C ALA A 200 14.33 -7.41 12.42
N CYS A 201 13.35 -6.96 11.62
CA CYS A 201 12.88 -7.70 10.45
C CYS A 201 14.00 -7.89 9.43
N LEU A 202 14.75 -6.82 9.10
CA LEU A 202 15.88 -6.90 8.16
C LEU A 202 16.97 -7.88 8.61
N ARG A 203 17.34 -7.86 9.91
CA ARG A 203 18.26 -8.87 10.46
C ARG A 203 17.72 -10.29 10.31
N SER A 204 16.42 -10.49 10.52
CA SER A 204 15.78 -11.80 10.36
C SER A 204 15.76 -12.27 8.90
N PHE A 205 15.56 -11.36 7.95
CA PHE A 205 15.56 -11.64 6.52
C PHE A 205 16.90 -12.19 6.03
N GLN A 206 18.00 -11.63 6.55
CA GLN A 206 19.35 -12.11 6.24
C GLN A 206 19.64 -13.51 6.82
N ALA A 207 18.84 -14.00 7.77
CA ALA A 207 18.98 -15.33 8.32
C ALA A 207 18.21 -16.42 7.54
N LEU A 208 17.21 -16.03 6.73
CA LEU A 208 16.37 -16.95 5.96
C LEU A 208 17.22 -17.81 5.00
N PRO A 209 17.05 -19.15 4.99
CA PRO A 209 17.58 -20.02 3.96
C PRO A 209 17.17 -19.58 2.55
N ILE A 210 17.94 -19.96 1.53
CA ILE A 210 17.74 -19.50 0.15
C ILE A 210 17.25 -20.62 -0.78
N ALA A 211 17.30 -21.86 -0.33
CA ALA A 211 16.83 -23.02 -1.09
C ALA A 211 16.34 -24.14 -0.17
N ALA A 212 15.58 -25.07 -0.74
CA ALA A 212 15.26 -26.35 -0.13
C ALA A 212 15.39 -27.50 -1.14
N LEU A 213 15.67 -28.69 -0.63
CA LEU A 213 15.75 -29.92 -1.42
C LEU A 213 14.80 -30.97 -0.85
N VAL A 214 13.67 -31.19 -1.52
CA VAL A 214 12.65 -32.16 -1.08
C VAL A 214 12.94 -33.53 -1.66
N ASP A 215 13.03 -34.55 -0.80
CA ASP A 215 13.27 -35.96 -1.14
C ASP A 215 14.51 -36.20 -2.04
N GLY A 216 15.46 -35.25 -2.07
CA GLY A 216 16.59 -35.28 -3.00
C GLY A 216 16.19 -35.13 -4.48
N LYS A 217 14.96 -34.68 -4.77
CA LYS A 217 14.37 -34.65 -6.12
C LYS A 217 13.88 -33.29 -6.55
N PHE A 218 13.30 -32.50 -5.65
CA PHE A 218 12.77 -31.18 -6.00
C PHE A 218 13.67 -30.11 -5.43
N PHE A 219 14.27 -29.34 -6.33
CA PHE A 219 15.01 -28.15 -5.96
C PHE A 219 14.04 -26.99 -5.88
N CYS A 220 13.95 -26.37 -4.71
CA CYS A 220 12.98 -25.33 -4.41
C CYS A 220 13.71 -24.03 -4.06
N VAL A 221 13.37 -22.94 -4.75
CA VAL A 221 13.95 -21.59 -4.56
C VAL A 221 12.86 -20.55 -4.80
N HIS A 222 13.12 -19.29 -4.49
CA HIS A 222 12.18 -18.21 -4.82
C HIS A 222 12.17 -17.89 -6.32
N GLY A 223 13.35 -17.47 -6.82
CA GLY A 223 13.67 -17.10 -8.20
C GLY A 223 13.82 -18.30 -9.11
N GLY A 224 15.07 -18.73 -9.31
CA GLY A 224 15.38 -19.83 -10.20
C GLY A 224 16.86 -20.10 -10.32
N LEU A 225 17.35 -20.25 -11.56
CA LEU A 225 18.72 -20.65 -11.84
C LEU A 225 19.64 -19.46 -12.09
N SER A 226 20.93 -19.67 -11.82
CA SER A 226 22.00 -18.73 -12.11
C SER A 226 23.00 -19.35 -13.10
N PRO A 227 23.66 -18.56 -13.96
CA PRO A 227 24.83 -19.02 -14.69
C PRO A 227 25.99 -19.46 -13.78
N LEU A 228 25.99 -19.03 -12.51
CA LEU A 228 26.96 -19.43 -11.48
C LEU A 228 26.54 -20.67 -10.70
N LEU A 229 25.32 -21.18 -10.90
CA LEU A 229 24.80 -22.36 -10.22
C LEU A 229 24.99 -23.60 -11.10
N MET A 230 26.10 -24.30 -10.92
CA MET A 230 26.38 -25.53 -11.66
C MET A 230 25.92 -26.76 -10.89
N ASN A 231 26.24 -26.83 -9.59
CA ASN A 231 25.91 -27.92 -8.70
C ASN A 231 25.22 -27.40 -7.42
N LEU A 232 24.47 -28.27 -6.74
CA LEU A 232 23.85 -27.90 -5.45
C LEU A 232 24.87 -27.52 -4.36
N SER A 233 26.13 -27.99 -4.47
CA SER A 233 27.22 -27.63 -3.56
C SER A 233 27.53 -26.13 -3.59
N ASP A 234 27.34 -25.47 -4.73
CA ASP A 234 27.68 -24.05 -4.93
C ASP A 234 26.87 -23.16 -3.99
N LEU A 235 25.65 -23.60 -3.61
CA LEU A 235 24.81 -22.91 -2.62
C LEU A 235 25.40 -22.90 -1.22
N SER A 236 26.23 -23.89 -0.87
CA SER A 236 26.82 -24.00 0.47
C SER A 236 27.91 -22.95 0.71
N GLU A 237 28.48 -22.40 -0.37
CA GLU A 237 29.56 -21.41 -0.33
C GLU A 237 29.05 -19.97 -0.20
N ILE A 238 27.75 -19.75 -0.40
CA ILE A 238 27.14 -18.43 -0.32
C ILE A 238 27.10 -17.94 1.13
N ASN A 239 27.66 -16.76 1.40
CA ASN A 239 27.30 -16.04 2.63
C ASN A 239 25.92 -15.41 2.45
N ARG A 240 24.87 -15.99 3.03
CA ARG A 240 23.50 -15.44 2.93
C ARG A 240 23.18 -14.32 3.93
N PHE A 241 24.02 -14.17 4.96
CA PHE A 241 23.85 -13.19 6.05
C PHE A 241 24.29 -11.78 5.63
N GLN A 242 23.68 -11.29 4.56
CA GLN A 242 23.92 -9.98 3.96
C GLN A 242 22.69 -9.52 3.19
N GLU A 243 22.62 -8.24 2.87
CA GLU A 243 21.67 -7.75 1.86
C GLU A 243 22.00 -8.37 0.49
N PRO A 244 21.00 -8.77 -0.31
CA PRO A 244 21.24 -9.23 -1.66
C PRO A 244 21.82 -8.07 -2.49
N GLY A 245 22.93 -8.31 -3.18
CA GLY A 245 23.46 -7.35 -4.15
C GLY A 245 22.61 -7.28 -5.42
N SER A 246 22.96 -6.39 -6.34
CA SER A 246 22.31 -6.29 -7.66
C SER A 246 22.77 -7.35 -8.67
N HIS A 247 23.78 -8.17 -8.32
CA HIS A 247 24.34 -9.21 -9.16
C HIS A 247 24.88 -10.39 -8.33
N GLY A 248 25.17 -11.50 -9.00
CA GLY A 248 25.80 -12.68 -8.42
C GLY A 248 24.79 -13.73 -7.95
N LEU A 249 25.29 -14.86 -7.48
CA LEU A 249 24.47 -16.06 -7.26
C LEU A 249 23.31 -15.83 -6.27
N LEU A 250 23.54 -15.09 -5.17
CA LEU A 250 22.46 -14.78 -4.22
C LEU A 250 21.36 -13.93 -4.87
N CYS A 251 21.72 -12.94 -5.71
CA CYS A 251 20.75 -12.16 -6.47
C CYS A 251 19.95 -13.08 -7.41
N ASP A 252 20.64 -13.94 -8.15
CA ASP A 252 20.01 -14.78 -9.17
C ASP A 252 19.04 -15.83 -8.61
N ILE A 253 19.35 -16.43 -7.45
CA ILE A 253 18.45 -17.36 -6.77
C ILE A 253 17.14 -16.69 -6.36
N LEU A 254 17.15 -15.38 -6.13
CA LEU A 254 15.98 -14.60 -5.71
C LEU A 254 15.25 -13.92 -6.88
N TRP A 255 15.94 -13.60 -7.99
CA TRP A 255 15.42 -12.71 -9.05
C TRP A 255 15.31 -13.32 -10.45
N SER A 256 15.89 -14.49 -10.70
CA SER A 256 15.85 -15.08 -12.05
C SER A 256 14.47 -15.64 -12.40
N ASP A 257 14.12 -15.53 -13.69
CA ASP A 257 12.83 -15.97 -14.23
C ASP A 257 13.02 -16.95 -15.39
N PRO A 258 12.07 -17.86 -15.64
CA PRO A 258 12.00 -18.56 -16.92
C PRO A 258 11.76 -17.54 -18.04
N ILE A 259 12.37 -17.75 -19.20
CA ILE A 259 12.09 -16.89 -20.37
C ILE A 259 10.61 -16.96 -20.78
N SER A 260 10.05 -15.86 -21.32
CA SER A 260 8.62 -15.77 -21.65
C SER A 260 8.09 -16.83 -22.63
N ASN A 261 8.94 -17.34 -23.53
CA ASN A 261 8.64 -18.46 -24.43
C ASN A 261 9.33 -19.77 -24.00
N PHE A 262 9.48 -20.00 -22.70
CA PHE A 262 10.17 -21.17 -22.14
C PHE A 262 9.70 -22.50 -22.74
N GLY A 263 10.64 -23.28 -23.24
CA GLY A 263 10.40 -24.53 -23.95
C GLY A 263 10.08 -24.38 -25.43
N HIS A 264 9.95 -23.17 -25.96
CA HIS A 264 9.72 -22.86 -27.38
C HIS A 264 10.68 -21.78 -27.88
N GLU A 265 11.88 -21.73 -27.32
CA GLU A 265 12.87 -20.67 -27.57
C GLU A 265 13.42 -20.68 -29.00
N THR A 266 13.45 -21.86 -29.64
CA THR A 266 13.93 -22.05 -31.01
C THR A 266 12.86 -21.89 -32.08
N ASP A 267 11.60 -21.76 -31.68
CA ASP A 267 10.47 -21.62 -32.59
C ASP A 267 10.06 -20.14 -32.67
N PRO A 268 9.67 -19.62 -33.86
CA PRO A 268 9.09 -18.29 -33.94
C PRO A 268 7.87 -18.17 -33.03
N SER A 269 7.94 -17.30 -32.03
CA SER A 269 6.88 -17.07 -31.05
C SER A 269 6.53 -15.58 -30.97
N SER A 270 5.28 -15.27 -30.65
CA SER A 270 4.86 -13.89 -30.39
C SER A 270 5.18 -13.44 -28.96
N THR A 271 5.57 -14.35 -28.08
CA THR A 271 5.70 -14.12 -26.63
C THR A 271 7.13 -13.93 -26.17
N GLY A 272 8.14 -14.31 -26.96
CA GLY A 272 9.55 -14.18 -26.61
C GLY A 272 10.50 -14.21 -27.81
N PRO A 273 11.77 -13.85 -27.60
CA PRO A 273 12.76 -13.79 -28.66
C PRO A 273 13.09 -15.18 -29.20
N LEU A 274 13.46 -15.24 -30.49
CA LEU A 274 14.05 -16.43 -31.10
C LEU A 274 15.50 -16.56 -30.62
N LEU A 275 15.82 -17.63 -29.91
CA LEU A 275 17.16 -17.89 -29.38
C LEU A 275 17.76 -19.14 -30.00
N ASP A 276 19.09 -19.13 -30.15
CA ASP A 276 19.81 -20.36 -30.49
C ASP A 276 19.73 -21.35 -29.32
N ARG A 277 19.68 -22.64 -29.64
CA ARG A 277 19.53 -23.72 -28.66
C ARG A 277 20.69 -23.80 -27.66
N SER A 278 21.86 -23.25 -27.98
CA SER A 278 22.99 -23.17 -27.04
C SER A 278 22.83 -22.07 -25.97
N THR A 279 21.88 -21.15 -26.14
CA THR A 279 21.67 -20.04 -25.21
C THR A 279 20.96 -20.52 -23.95
N THR A 280 21.68 -20.54 -22.83
CA THR A 280 21.14 -20.99 -21.54
C THR A 280 20.60 -19.85 -20.67
N PHE A 281 21.22 -18.66 -20.76
CA PHE A 281 20.83 -17.49 -19.98
C PHE A 281 20.87 -16.22 -20.83
N THR A 282 19.93 -15.31 -20.61
CA THR A 282 19.91 -13.96 -21.17
C THR A 282 19.59 -12.95 -20.08
N HIS A 283 19.92 -11.66 -20.28
CA HIS A 283 19.64 -10.63 -19.27
C HIS A 283 18.12 -10.50 -19.02
N ASN A 284 17.70 -10.46 -17.76
CA ASN A 284 16.29 -10.27 -17.40
C ASN A 284 15.90 -8.79 -17.49
N ALA A 285 15.37 -8.41 -18.65
CA ALA A 285 14.92 -7.03 -18.88
C ALA A 285 13.68 -6.63 -18.06
N THR A 286 12.85 -7.60 -17.65
CA THR A 286 11.68 -7.34 -16.80
C THR A 286 12.12 -6.93 -15.40
N ARG A 287 13.06 -7.68 -14.82
CA ARG A 287 13.56 -7.43 -13.46
C ARG A 287 14.63 -6.35 -13.40
N GLY A 288 15.31 -6.06 -14.52
CA GLY A 288 16.39 -5.08 -14.58
C GLY A 288 17.70 -5.53 -13.89
N CYS A 289 17.71 -6.76 -13.38
CA CYS A 289 18.86 -7.45 -12.78
C CYS A 289 18.72 -8.96 -13.06
N SER A 290 19.76 -9.75 -12.77
CA SER A 290 19.74 -11.21 -12.98
C SER A 290 19.44 -11.63 -14.44
N TYR A 291 18.90 -12.85 -14.62
CA TYR A 291 18.82 -13.54 -15.90
C TYR A 291 17.45 -14.19 -16.13
N PHE A 292 17.06 -14.24 -17.40
CA PHE A 292 16.12 -15.25 -17.87
C PHE A 292 16.89 -16.55 -18.11
N TYR A 293 16.39 -17.67 -17.57
CA TYR A 293 16.92 -19.00 -17.87
C TYR A 293 16.03 -19.74 -18.87
N THR A 294 16.65 -20.50 -19.77
CA THR A 294 15.95 -21.26 -20.82
C THR A 294 15.65 -22.70 -20.41
N TYR A 295 14.78 -23.36 -21.17
CA TYR A 295 14.44 -24.77 -20.96
C TYR A 295 15.67 -25.69 -21.01
N GLU A 296 16.62 -25.39 -21.89
CA GLU A 296 17.87 -26.14 -22.01
C GLU A 296 18.73 -25.98 -20.73
N ALA A 297 18.83 -24.76 -20.17
CA ALA A 297 19.55 -24.52 -18.92
C ALA A 297 18.98 -25.36 -17.76
N VAL A 298 17.66 -25.40 -17.64
CA VAL A 298 16.97 -26.20 -16.62
C VAL A 298 17.21 -27.69 -16.85
N CYS A 299 17.07 -28.19 -18.09
CA CYS A 299 17.31 -29.60 -18.38
C CYS A 299 18.75 -30.03 -18.03
N GLN A 300 19.74 -29.22 -18.39
CA GLN A 300 21.15 -29.48 -18.06
C GLN A 300 21.38 -29.50 -16.54
N PHE A 301 20.82 -28.54 -15.81
CA PHE A 301 20.94 -28.47 -14.35
C PHE A 301 20.27 -29.66 -13.65
N LEU A 302 19.04 -30.01 -14.04
CA LEU A 302 18.30 -31.14 -13.47
C LEU A 302 18.97 -32.49 -13.75
N ASP A 303 19.53 -32.67 -14.95
CA ASP A 303 20.25 -33.89 -15.29
C ASP A 303 21.56 -34.01 -14.51
N ARG A 304 22.35 -32.92 -14.44
CA ARG A 304 23.62 -32.88 -13.74
C ARG A 304 23.47 -33.19 -12.24
N ASN A 305 22.44 -32.63 -11.61
CA ASN A 305 22.21 -32.77 -10.17
C ASN A 305 21.28 -33.93 -9.80
N GLY A 306 20.81 -34.72 -10.78
CA GLY A 306 19.94 -35.87 -10.51
C GLY A 306 18.51 -35.50 -10.04
N LEU A 307 18.03 -34.29 -10.35
CA LEU A 307 16.78 -33.71 -9.85
C LEU A 307 15.60 -33.93 -10.80
N LEU A 308 14.39 -34.05 -10.27
CA LEU A 308 13.18 -34.26 -11.07
C LEU A 308 12.59 -32.95 -11.62
N THR A 309 12.59 -31.87 -10.82
CA THR A 309 12.02 -30.58 -11.21
C THR A 309 12.58 -29.43 -10.36
N LEU A 310 12.47 -28.20 -10.87
CA LEU A 310 12.63 -26.95 -10.17
C LEU A 310 11.24 -26.43 -9.73
N ILE A 311 11.06 -26.10 -8.46
CA ILE A 311 9.83 -25.48 -7.94
C ILE A 311 10.15 -24.07 -7.45
N ARG A 312 9.38 -23.08 -7.89
CA ARG A 312 9.66 -21.66 -7.63
C ARG A 312 8.43 -20.79 -7.32
N GLY A 313 8.66 -19.60 -6.75
CA GLY A 313 7.67 -18.54 -6.45
C GLY A 313 7.61 -17.50 -7.57
N HIS A 314 7.65 -16.20 -7.29
CA HIS A 314 8.26 -15.21 -8.21
C HIS A 314 7.32 -14.34 -9.03
N GLU A 315 6.47 -15.07 -9.75
CA GLU A 315 5.69 -14.53 -10.84
C GLU A 315 4.23 -14.88 -10.60
N ALA A 316 3.39 -13.85 -10.50
CA ALA A 316 1.95 -14.02 -10.42
C ALA A 316 1.43 -14.93 -11.55
N GLN A 317 0.50 -15.83 -11.20
CA GLN A 317 -0.13 -16.77 -12.13
C GLN A 317 -1.65 -16.66 -11.99
N ASP A 318 -2.37 -16.57 -13.11
CA ASP A 318 -3.84 -16.48 -13.11
C ASP A 318 -4.49 -17.68 -12.37
N ALA A 319 -3.98 -18.89 -12.62
CA ALA A 319 -4.42 -20.09 -11.93
C ALA A 319 -3.75 -20.31 -10.55
N GLY A 320 -2.87 -19.42 -10.11
CA GLY A 320 -2.02 -19.59 -8.92
C GLY A 320 -0.86 -20.58 -9.12
N TYR A 321 -0.73 -21.20 -10.31
CA TYR A 321 0.41 -22.04 -10.65
C TYR A 321 0.60 -22.14 -12.17
N THR A 322 1.81 -22.49 -12.58
CA THR A 322 2.12 -22.90 -13.96
C THR A 322 3.06 -24.11 -13.96
N MET A 323 2.72 -25.12 -14.76
CA MET A 323 3.61 -26.25 -15.05
C MET A 323 4.23 -26.06 -16.42
N TYR A 324 5.56 -25.93 -16.47
CA TYR A 324 6.28 -25.71 -17.71
C TYR A 324 6.54 -27.02 -18.47
N ARG A 325 7.15 -26.89 -19.66
CA ARG A 325 7.48 -28.01 -20.56
C ARG A 325 8.12 -29.18 -19.81
N LYS A 326 7.69 -30.40 -20.13
CA LYS A 326 8.21 -31.61 -19.49
C LYS A 326 9.61 -31.97 -19.98
N THR A 327 10.45 -32.41 -19.06
CA THR A 327 11.80 -32.91 -19.38
C THR A 327 11.74 -34.14 -20.30
N PRO A 328 12.69 -34.33 -21.23
CA PRO A 328 12.61 -35.41 -22.21
C PRO A 328 12.84 -36.79 -21.58
N LYS A 329 13.72 -36.87 -20.57
CA LYS A 329 14.12 -38.14 -19.93
C LYS A 329 13.11 -38.64 -18.90
N ARG A 330 12.55 -37.74 -18.10
CA ARG A 330 11.70 -38.09 -16.95
C ARG A 330 10.20 -37.86 -17.21
N ASN A 331 9.84 -37.20 -18.32
CA ASN A 331 8.46 -36.85 -18.70
C ASN A 331 7.68 -36.14 -17.56
N PHE A 332 8.39 -35.25 -16.86
CA PHE A 332 7.88 -34.51 -15.71
C PHE A 332 8.14 -33.01 -15.93
N PRO A 333 7.24 -32.09 -15.51
CA PRO A 333 7.45 -30.65 -15.67
C PRO A 333 8.85 -30.23 -15.22
N SER A 334 9.61 -29.55 -16.08
CA SER A 334 10.97 -29.13 -15.73
C SER A 334 10.98 -28.03 -14.67
N VAL A 335 10.00 -27.13 -14.74
CA VAL A 335 9.76 -26.04 -13.78
C VAL A 335 8.29 -26.04 -13.37
N ILE A 336 8.04 -25.71 -12.11
CA ILE A 336 6.71 -25.43 -11.57
C ILE A 336 6.77 -24.10 -10.83
N THR A 337 5.98 -23.13 -11.27
CA THR A 337 5.75 -21.88 -10.54
C THR A 337 4.51 -22.02 -9.68
N ILE A 338 4.60 -21.67 -8.40
CA ILE A 338 3.50 -21.63 -7.42
C ILE A 338 3.36 -20.21 -6.90
N PHE A 339 2.14 -19.69 -6.86
CA PHE A 339 1.81 -18.36 -6.40
C PHE A 339 0.63 -18.41 -5.43
N SER A 340 0.81 -17.89 -4.21
CA SER A 340 -0.12 -18.11 -3.09
C SER A 340 -0.85 -16.83 -2.64
N ALA A 341 -0.79 -15.75 -3.42
CA ALA A 341 -1.54 -14.51 -3.22
C ALA A 341 -2.73 -14.43 -4.21
N PRO A 342 -3.94 -14.89 -3.84
CA PRO A 342 -5.12 -14.76 -4.69
C PRO A 342 -5.57 -13.30 -4.81
N ASN A 343 -6.21 -12.92 -5.92
CA ASN A 343 -6.62 -11.54 -6.21
C ASN A 343 -5.53 -10.52 -5.88
N TYR A 344 -4.31 -10.79 -6.35
CA TYR A 344 -3.14 -10.01 -6.02
C TYR A 344 -3.37 -8.51 -6.30
N LEU A 345 -2.94 -7.67 -5.35
CA LEU A 345 -3.14 -6.21 -5.36
C LEU A 345 -4.62 -5.78 -5.48
N ASP A 346 -5.55 -6.64 -5.10
CA ASP A 346 -7.00 -6.48 -5.25
C ASP A 346 -7.53 -6.32 -6.69
N VAL A 347 -6.67 -6.40 -7.70
CA VAL A 347 -7.01 -6.10 -9.12
C VAL A 347 -6.71 -7.24 -10.09
N TYR A 348 -5.80 -8.17 -9.75
CA TYR A 348 -5.39 -9.22 -10.69
C TYR A 348 -6.48 -10.28 -10.91
N HIS A 349 -7.38 -10.47 -9.94
CA HIS A 349 -8.44 -11.49 -9.97
C HIS A 349 -7.95 -12.93 -10.18
N ASN A 350 -6.67 -13.20 -9.95
CA ASN A 350 -6.08 -14.53 -10.03
C ASN A 350 -6.50 -15.41 -8.85
N ARG A 351 -6.33 -16.71 -9.01
CA ARG A 351 -6.39 -17.67 -7.90
C ARG A 351 -5.05 -17.77 -7.20
N GLY A 352 -5.07 -18.16 -5.93
CA GLY A 352 -3.91 -18.65 -5.20
C GLY A 352 -3.83 -20.17 -5.32
N ALA A 353 -2.63 -20.73 -5.22
CA ALA A 353 -2.46 -22.18 -5.15
C ALA A 353 -1.34 -22.60 -4.19
N ILE A 354 -1.44 -23.84 -3.72
CA ILE A 354 -0.39 -24.55 -2.99
C ILE A 354 -0.14 -25.91 -3.63
N LEU A 355 1.09 -26.41 -3.51
CA LEU A 355 1.49 -27.72 -4.00
C LEU A 355 1.66 -28.69 -2.83
N LYS A 356 0.81 -29.72 -2.76
CA LYS A 356 0.93 -30.80 -1.78
C LYS A 356 1.64 -31.99 -2.41
N TYR A 357 2.77 -32.38 -1.85
CA TYR A 357 3.50 -33.57 -2.24
C TYR A 357 3.53 -34.58 -1.10
N ALA A 358 2.81 -35.67 -1.28
CA ALA A 358 2.70 -36.77 -0.32
C ALA A 358 2.56 -38.10 -1.06
N ASN A 359 3.10 -39.18 -0.50
CA ASN A 359 3.00 -40.53 -1.09
C ASN A 359 3.45 -40.59 -2.56
N LYS A 360 4.49 -39.82 -2.92
CA LYS A 360 5.02 -39.66 -4.29
C LYS A 360 4.03 -39.05 -5.30
N ASN A 361 2.92 -38.48 -4.85
CA ASN A 361 1.93 -37.80 -5.67
C ASN A 361 1.97 -36.30 -5.42
N ILE A 362 1.89 -35.52 -6.50
CA ILE A 362 1.71 -34.07 -6.44
C ILE A 362 0.23 -33.74 -6.64
N THR A 363 -0.33 -32.95 -5.74
CA THR A 363 -1.69 -32.40 -5.83
C THR A 363 -1.61 -30.89 -5.68
N ILE A 364 -2.15 -30.15 -6.63
CA ILE A 364 -2.28 -28.70 -6.52
C ILE A 364 -3.66 -28.37 -5.96
N ARG A 365 -3.72 -27.50 -4.94
CA ARG A 365 -4.97 -27.00 -4.37
C ARG A 365 -5.05 -25.51 -4.64
N GLN A 366 -6.05 -25.10 -5.41
CA GLN A 366 -6.34 -23.70 -5.69
C GLN A 366 -7.35 -23.15 -4.68
N TYR A 367 -7.30 -21.85 -4.43
CA TYR A 367 -8.26 -21.12 -3.60
C TYR A 367 -8.42 -19.68 -4.10
N ASN A 368 -9.54 -19.07 -3.73
CA ASN A 368 -9.87 -17.69 -4.07
C ASN A 368 -9.51 -16.77 -2.89
N SER A 369 -9.54 -15.46 -3.15
CA SER A 369 -9.27 -14.45 -2.14
C SER A 369 -10.36 -14.38 -1.07
N THR A 370 -9.96 -13.87 0.08
CA THR A 370 -10.77 -13.62 1.26
C THR A 370 -10.85 -12.12 1.50
N SER A 371 -12.00 -11.63 1.94
CA SER A 371 -12.14 -10.22 2.31
C SER A 371 -11.18 -9.86 3.44
N HIS A 372 -10.55 -8.70 3.33
CA HIS A 372 -9.73 -8.09 4.38
C HIS A 372 -10.21 -6.68 4.71
N PRO A 373 -9.82 -6.12 5.87
CA PRO A 373 -10.02 -4.72 6.19
C PRO A 373 -9.34 -3.81 5.18
N TYR A 374 -9.94 -2.64 5.00
CA TYR A 374 -9.46 -1.62 4.09
C TYR A 374 -8.49 -0.68 4.80
N TRP A 375 -7.35 -0.42 4.16
CA TRP A 375 -6.42 0.64 4.53
C TRP A 375 -6.38 1.71 3.45
N LEU A 376 -6.27 2.97 3.87
CA LEU A 376 -5.92 4.03 2.93
C LEU A 376 -4.46 3.81 2.48
N PRO A 377 -4.13 4.19 1.24
CA PRO A 377 -2.78 4.09 0.70
C PRO A 377 -1.72 4.62 1.66
N ASN A 378 -0.62 3.89 1.79
CA ASN A 378 0.51 4.25 2.67
C ASN A 378 0.14 4.44 4.14
N PHE A 379 -0.93 3.80 4.62
CA PHE A 379 -1.41 3.88 6.00
C PHE A 379 -1.76 5.30 6.45
N MET A 380 -2.23 6.15 5.53
CA MET A 380 -2.70 7.50 5.86
C MET A 380 -3.94 7.46 6.77
N ASP A 381 -4.00 8.38 7.72
CA ASP A 381 -5.23 8.59 8.50
C ASP A 381 -6.24 9.44 7.73
N ALA A 382 -7.51 9.33 8.12
CA ALA A 382 -8.61 10.01 7.44
C ALA A 382 -8.51 11.54 7.48
N PHE A 383 -7.83 12.14 8.48
CA PHE A 383 -7.63 13.59 8.52
C PHE A 383 -6.59 14.00 7.49
N THR A 384 -5.43 13.35 7.47
CA THR A 384 -4.36 13.63 6.49
C THR A 384 -4.90 13.50 5.06
N TRP A 385 -5.72 12.47 4.79
CA TRP A 385 -6.32 12.27 3.49
C TRP A 385 -7.38 13.35 3.13
N SER A 386 -8.26 13.72 4.05
CA SER A 386 -9.41 14.58 3.74
C SER A 386 -9.16 16.08 3.91
N LEU A 387 -8.18 16.48 4.74
CA LEU A 387 -7.95 17.88 5.08
C LEU A 387 -7.62 18.76 3.86
N PRO A 388 -6.81 18.33 2.88
CA PRO A 388 -6.58 19.10 1.65
C PRO A 388 -7.89 19.38 0.90
N PHE A 389 -8.74 18.36 0.76
CA PHE A 389 -10.04 18.48 0.10
C PHE A 389 -10.99 19.42 0.87
N VAL A 390 -11.08 19.27 2.19
CA VAL A 390 -11.91 20.15 3.03
C VAL A 390 -11.45 21.61 2.90
N GLY A 391 -10.13 21.85 3.00
CA GLY A 391 -9.56 23.19 2.86
C GLY A 391 -9.87 23.83 1.50
N GLU A 392 -9.74 23.09 0.40
CA GLU A 392 -10.10 23.56 -0.93
C GLU A 392 -11.59 23.89 -1.04
N LYS A 393 -12.49 23.02 -0.52
CA LYS A 393 -13.93 23.26 -0.64
C LYS A 393 -14.41 24.43 0.20
N ILE A 394 -13.86 24.61 1.40
CA ILE A 394 -14.15 25.77 2.24
C ILE A 394 -13.62 27.05 1.57
N THR A 395 -12.41 27.05 1.03
CA THR A 395 -11.86 28.23 0.34
C THR A 395 -12.64 28.56 -0.94
N GLN A 396 -13.05 27.57 -1.73
CA GLN A 396 -13.94 27.76 -2.89
C GLN A 396 -15.29 28.37 -2.48
N MET A 397 -15.89 27.87 -1.39
CA MET A 397 -17.13 28.42 -0.86
C MET A 397 -16.97 29.87 -0.39
N LEU A 398 -15.91 30.17 0.35
CA LEU A 398 -15.61 31.53 0.81
C LEU A 398 -15.36 32.48 -0.36
N LEU A 399 -14.65 32.04 -1.40
CA LEU A 399 -14.45 32.84 -2.60
C LEU A 399 -15.77 33.11 -3.31
N ALA A 400 -16.65 32.12 -3.43
CA ALA A 400 -17.98 32.30 -4.01
C ALA A 400 -18.82 33.29 -3.21
N ILE A 401 -18.80 33.21 -1.87
CA ILE A 401 -19.52 34.17 -1.00
C ILE A 401 -18.95 35.59 -1.16
N LEU A 402 -17.62 35.74 -1.11
CA LEU A 402 -16.98 37.05 -1.28
C LEU A 402 -17.23 37.66 -2.67
N SER A 403 -17.37 36.82 -3.71
CA SER A 403 -17.70 37.30 -5.05
C SER A 403 -19.08 37.95 -5.13
N ILE A 404 -20.06 37.49 -4.34
CA ILE A 404 -21.41 38.08 -4.27
C ILE A 404 -21.36 39.44 -3.57
N CYS A 405 -20.72 39.52 -2.40
CA CYS A 405 -20.61 40.77 -1.64
C CYS A 405 -19.87 41.86 -2.42
N SER A 406 -18.86 41.48 -3.22
CA SER A 406 -18.14 42.44 -4.04
C SER A 406 -19.02 43.11 -5.11
N GLN A 407 -20.05 42.42 -5.59
CA GLN A 407 -20.95 42.93 -6.61
C GLN A 407 -22.04 43.84 -6.02
N GLU A 408 -22.66 43.43 -4.91
CA GLU A 408 -23.66 44.24 -4.19
C GLU A 408 -23.05 45.49 -3.52
N GLU A 409 -21.86 45.41 -2.90
CA GLU A 409 -21.21 46.60 -2.30
C GLU A 409 -20.62 47.56 -3.35
N LEU A 410 -20.33 47.09 -4.58
CA LEU A 410 -20.02 47.97 -5.72
C LEU A 410 -21.28 48.64 -6.25
N GLU A 411 -22.42 47.95 -6.25
CA GLU A 411 -23.71 48.49 -6.68
C GLU A 411 -24.32 49.46 -5.63
N GLU A 412 -24.14 49.22 -4.33
CA GLU A 412 -24.58 50.14 -3.26
C GLU A 412 -23.79 51.46 -3.23
N SER A 413 -22.59 51.51 -3.83
CA SER A 413 -21.83 52.76 -3.98
C SER A 413 -22.44 53.76 -4.98
N ASP A 414 -23.44 53.33 -5.76
CA ASP A 414 -24.24 54.18 -6.64
C ASP A 414 -25.61 54.58 -6.03
N SER A 415 -25.93 54.12 -4.82
CA SER A 415 -27.17 54.48 -4.14
C SER A 415 -27.01 55.71 -3.23
N GLU A 416 -27.94 56.65 -3.35
CA GLU A 416 -27.93 58.03 -2.80
C GLU A 416 -27.82 58.17 -1.25
N GLU A 417 -27.60 57.09 -0.48
CA GLU A 417 -27.55 57.14 0.99
C GLU A 417 -26.16 57.42 1.60
N ASP A 418 -25.06 57.39 0.83
CA ASP A 418 -23.70 57.52 1.41
C ASP A 418 -23.06 58.92 1.30
N ARG A 419 -23.86 59.99 1.14
CA ARG A 419 -23.38 61.41 1.12
C ARG A 419 -22.77 61.90 2.45
N GLY A 420 -22.55 61.02 3.42
CA GLY A 420 -21.97 61.32 4.74
C GLY A 420 -20.61 60.66 5.05
N ARG A 421 -20.09 59.76 4.21
CA ARG A 421 -18.80 59.09 4.45
C ARG A 421 -17.65 59.71 3.65
N SER A 422 -16.48 59.83 4.28
CA SER A 422 -15.28 60.35 3.62
C SER A 422 -14.84 59.44 2.47
N LEU A 423 -14.35 60.03 1.37
CA LEU A 423 -13.73 59.31 0.25
C LEU A 423 -12.59 58.38 0.71
N GLU A 424 -11.92 58.70 1.82
CA GLU A 424 -10.90 57.83 2.43
C GLU A 424 -11.47 56.55 3.04
N ASP A 425 -12.66 56.59 3.65
CA ASP A 425 -13.28 55.41 4.29
C ASP A 425 -13.78 54.41 3.23
N LEU A 426 -14.32 54.91 2.12
CA LEU A 426 -14.73 54.10 0.96
C LEU A 426 -13.52 53.44 0.30
N ALA A 427 -12.41 54.18 0.13
CA ALA A 427 -11.17 53.64 -0.40
C ALA A 427 -10.54 52.59 0.53
N ALA A 428 -10.52 52.84 1.83
CA ALA A 428 -10.01 51.90 2.83
C ALA A 428 -10.84 50.61 2.89
N ARG A 429 -12.18 50.70 2.80
CA ARG A 429 -13.08 49.53 2.76
C ARG A 429 -12.87 48.70 1.48
N LYS A 430 -12.75 49.36 0.33
CA LYS A 430 -12.43 48.71 -0.96
C LYS A 430 -11.07 48.01 -0.93
N GLN A 431 -10.07 48.63 -0.28
CA GLN A 431 -8.75 48.03 -0.08
C GLN A 431 -8.80 46.83 0.87
N ALA A 432 -9.58 46.89 1.96
CA ALA A 432 -9.76 45.78 2.88
C ALA A 432 -10.44 44.56 2.23
N ILE A 433 -11.44 44.79 1.37
CA ILE A 433 -12.11 43.73 0.61
C ILE A 433 -11.14 43.11 -0.41
N LYS A 434 -10.38 43.94 -1.15
CA LYS A 434 -9.33 43.46 -2.05
C LYS A 434 -8.31 42.59 -1.30
N SER A 435 -7.83 43.03 -0.13
CA SER A 435 -6.90 42.26 0.70
C SER A 435 -7.50 40.93 1.18
N LYS A 436 -8.79 40.89 1.56
CA LYS A 436 -9.48 39.65 1.95
C LYS A 436 -9.64 38.67 0.78
N ILE A 437 -9.99 39.17 -0.41
CA ILE A 437 -10.09 38.35 -1.63
C ILE A 437 -8.72 37.78 -2.01
N LEU A 438 -7.67 38.60 -1.96
CA LEU A 438 -6.29 38.16 -2.22
C LEU A 438 -5.85 37.10 -1.20
N ALA A 439 -6.18 37.26 0.07
CA ALA A 439 -5.86 36.27 1.11
C ALA A 439 -6.59 34.93 0.89
N VAL A 440 -7.88 34.96 0.58
CA VAL A 440 -8.68 33.74 0.30
C VAL A 440 -8.22 33.07 -0.99
N GLY A 441 -7.86 33.85 -2.03
CA GLY A 441 -7.29 33.33 -3.27
C GLY A 441 -5.93 32.64 -3.07
N ARG A 442 -5.05 33.21 -2.23
CA ARG A 442 -3.78 32.58 -1.84
C ARG A 442 -4.02 31.27 -1.09
N MET A 443 -4.95 31.24 -0.14
CA MET A 443 -5.31 30.02 0.59
C MET A 443 -5.89 28.95 -0.35
N GLN A 444 -6.73 29.33 -1.31
CA GLN A 444 -7.25 28.39 -2.30
C GLN A 444 -6.12 27.76 -3.11
N LYS A 445 -5.13 28.54 -3.55
CA LYS A 445 -3.96 28.02 -4.27
C LYS A 445 -3.15 27.07 -3.42
N VAL A 446 -2.95 27.37 -2.12
CA VAL A 446 -2.26 26.48 -1.19
C VAL A 446 -3.02 25.16 -1.01
N PHE A 447 -4.33 25.19 -0.75
CA PHE A 447 -5.10 23.96 -0.58
C PHE A 447 -5.29 23.19 -1.87
N GLN A 448 -5.34 23.88 -3.02
CA GLN A 448 -5.34 23.24 -4.32
C GLN A 448 -4.00 22.55 -4.57
N LEU A 449 -2.87 23.18 -4.27
CA LEU A 449 -1.55 22.55 -4.38
C LEU A 449 -1.37 21.41 -3.38
N LEU A 450 -1.86 21.55 -2.15
CA LEU A 450 -1.82 20.46 -1.16
C LEU A 450 -2.72 19.30 -1.57
N ARG A 451 -3.86 19.57 -2.21
CA ARG A 451 -4.70 18.53 -2.77
C ARG A 451 -4.07 17.94 -4.01
N GLU A 452 -3.52 18.73 -4.91
CA GLU A 452 -2.77 18.23 -6.06
C GLU A 452 -1.58 17.40 -5.59
N GLU A 453 -0.87 17.77 -4.52
CA GLU A 453 0.20 16.98 -3.90
C GLU A 453 -0.30 15.78 -3.11
N ALA A 454 -1.48 15.81 -2.48
CA ALA A 454 -2.06 14.65 -1.80
C ALA A 454 -2.67 13.66 -2.80
N GLU A 455 -3.34 14.18 -3.81
CA GLU A 455 -3.82 13.46 -4.98
C GLU A 455 -2.63 12.96 -5.78
N ASN A 456 -1.54 13.70 -5.97
CA ASN A 456 -0.29 13.23 -6.57
C ASN A 456 0.49 12.28 -5.64
N ALA A 457 0.51 12.44 -4.33
CA ALA A 457 1.03 11.39 -3.45
C ALA A 457 0.22 10.08 -3.64
N SER A 458 -1.04 10.22 -4.11
CA SER A 458 -1.92 9.13 -4.56
C SER A 458 -1.89 8.85 -6.11
N GLU A 459 -1.43 9.77 -6.97
CA GLU A 459 -1.59 9.84 -8.45
C GLU A 459 -0.26 10.04 -9.21
N LEU A 460 0.79 10.52 -8.57
CA LEU A 460 2.23 10.40 -8.93
C LEU A 460 2.72 8.96 -8.65
N ALA A 461 1.85 8.14 -8.03
CA ALA A 461 1.79 6.68 -8.20
C ALA A 461 0.99 6.23 -9.46
N ALA A 462 0.22 7.09 -10.12
CA ALA A 462 -0.71 6.76 -11.22
C ALA A 462 -0.36 7.31 -12.62
N THR A 463 0.45 8.36 -12.81
CA THR A 463 0.72 8.94 -14.15
C THR A 463 2.09 8.57 -14.72
N GLY A 464 2.21 7.36 -15.25
CA GLY A 464 3.36 6.91 -16.04
C GLY A 464 3.13 6.76 -17.54
N VAL A 465 1.89 6.59 -18.05
CA VAL A 465 1.71 6.18 -19.46
C VAL A 465 0.42 6.68 -20.12
N ILE A 466 0.30 7.98 -20.39
CA ILE A 466 -0.51 8.45 -21.54
C ILE A 466 0.18 9.64 -22.21
N ALA A 467 1.25 9.40 -22.97
CA ALA A 467 1.65 10.25 -24.09
C ALA A 467 2.65 9.50 -24.98
N GLY A 468 2.16 8.97 -26.10
CA GLY A 468 3.03 8.61 -27.21
C GLY A 468 3.58 9.87 -27.86
N SER A 469 4.80 10.26 -27.53
CA SER A 469 5.67 11.05 -28.42
C SER A 469 7.11 11.02 -27.92
N SER A 470 8.00 10.72 -28.86
CA SER A 470 9.47 10.73 -28.77
C SER A 470 10.05 11.92 -28.00
N THR A 471 10.70 11.66 -26.87
CA THR A 471 12.01 12.19 -26.43
C THR A 471 12.30 11.67 -25.02
N GLY A 472 13.46 11.05 -24.81
CA GLY A 472 13.79 10.34 -23.58
C GLY A 472 14.04 11.26 -22.38
N VAL A 473 13.34 10.97 -21.27
CA VAL A 473 13.79 11.07 -19.87
C VAL A 473 12.91 10.10 -19.07
N SER A 474 13.47 8.97 -18.64
CA SER A 474 12.77 8.00 -17.79
C SER A 474 12.64 8.54 -16.36
N ARG A 475 11.42 8.60 -15.83
CA ARG A 475 11.12 8.98 -14.43
C ARG A 475 10.72 7.73 -13.63
N PRO A 476 11.04 7.68 -12.32
CA PRO A 476 10.80 6.49 -11.50
C PRO A 476 9.30 6.22 -11.34
N GLY A 477 8.89 4.98 -11.63
CA GLY A 477 7.56 4.47 -11.27
C GLY A 477 7.44 4.41 -9.74
N VAL A 478 6.24 4.65 -9.23
CA VAL A 478 5.87 4.53 -7.81
C VAL A 478 4.66 3.60 -7.80
N ASP A 479 4.53 2.75 -6.78
CA ASP A 479 3.59 1.62 -6.69
C ASP A 479 2.18 1.93 -7.19
N ALA A 480 1.92 1.61 -8.47
CA ALA A 480 0.75 2.10 -9.17
C ALA A 480 -0.55 1.36 -8.88
N LEU A 481 -0.50 0.17 -8.27
CA LEU A 481 -1.67 -0.71 -8.15
C LEU A 481 -2.15 -0.94 -6.72
N SER A 482 -1.35 -0.69 -5.70
CA SER A 482 -1.81 -0.73 -4.30
C SER A 482 -2.67 0.49 -3.89
N VAL A 483 -2.88 1.46 -4.81
CA VAL A 483 -3.34 2.83 -4.47
C VAL A 483 -4.64 3.26 -5.20
N GLN A 484 -5.31 2.42 -5.99
CA GLN A 484 -6.31 2.92 -6.97
C GLN A 484 -7.76 2.45 -6.78
N ASP A 485 -8.61 3.27 -6.13
CA ASP A 485 -9.97 2.84 -5.74
C ASP A 485 -11.15 3.17 -6.68
N ALA A 486 -11.01 3.86 -7.81
CA ALA A 486 -12.22 4.19 -8.59
C ALA A 486 -12.12 4.34 -10.12
N LYS A 487 -11.00 4.82 -10.66
CA LYS A 487 -10.89 5.08 -12.11
C LYS A 487 -10.30 3.91 -12.90
N ILE A 488 -9.40 3.13 -12.32
CA ILE A 488 -8.69 2.03 -13.01
C ILE A 488 -9.37 0.66 -12.86
N ASN A 489 -10.20 0.45 -11.83
CA ASN A 489 -11.13 -0.70 -11.78
C ASN A 489 -12.10 -0.75 -12.99
N ARG A 490 -12.21 0.33 -13.77
CA ARG A 490 -12.96 0.32 -15.04
C ARG A 490 -12.12 -0.07 -16.26
N SER A 491 -10.79 0.07 -16.21
CA SER A 491 -9.85 -0.24 -17.30
C SER A 491 -9.14 -1.58 -17.16
N ILE A 492 -8.82 -2.03 -15.95
CA ILE A 492 -8.29 -3.38 -15.72
C ILE A 492 -9.46 -4.35 -15.70
N ARG A 493 -9.50 -5.25 -16.68
CA ARG A 493 -10.56 -6.27 -16.78
C ARG A 493 -10.03 -7.69 -16.78
N THR A 494 -8.73 -7.85 -17.02
CA THR A 494 -8.09 -9.15 -17.17
C THR A 494 -6.79 -9.18 -16.39
N PHE A 495 -6.36 -10.40 -16.04
CA PHE A 495 -5.06 -10.67 -15.43
C PHE A 495 -3.91 -10.03 -16.21
N ASP A 496 -3.93 -10.13 -17.54
CA ASP A 496 -2.88 -9.57 -18.41
C ASP A 496 -2.86 -8.04 -18.43
N ASP A 497 -4.01 -7.38 -18.20
CA ASP A 497 -4.05 -5.92 -18.05
C ASP A 497 -3.40 -5.50 -16.73
N ALA A 498 -3.75 -6.20 -15.63
CA ALA A 498 -3.18 -5.95 -14.31
C ALA A 498 -1.65 -6.16 -14.31
N ARG A 499 -1.19 -7.29 -14.89
CA ARG A 499 0.24 -7.61 -15.03
C ARG A 499 0.99 -6.54 -15.83
N ARG A 500 0.40 -6.01 -16.89
CA ARG A 500 1.01 -4.95 -17.70
C ARG A 500 1.11 -3.62 -16.95
N SER A 501 0.11 -3.26 -16.14
CA SER A 501 0.18 -2.07 -15.30
C SER A 501 1.19 -2.20 -14.16
N ASP A 502 1.45 -3.42 -13.68
CA ASP A 502 2.35 -3.67 -12.55
C ASP A 502 3.81 -3.90 -12.93
N ILE A 503 4.11 -4.08 -14.21
CA ILE A 503 5.43 -4.56 -14.68
C ILE A 503 6.60 -3.68 -14.22
N ALA A 504 6.36 -2.39 -13.94
CA ALA A 504 7.38 -1.49 -13.40
C ALA A 504 7.73 -1.81 -11.93
N ASN A 505 6.76 -2.26 -11.14
CA ASN A 505 6.95 -2.67 -9.75
C ASN A 505 7.58 -4.06 -9.63
N GLU A 506 7.50 -4.87 -10.68
CA GLU A 506 8.17 -6.17 -10.76
C GLU A 506 9.69 -6.03 -10.97
N ARG A 507 10.19 -4.82 -11.24
CA ARG A 507 11.60 -4.51 -11.49
C ARG A 507 12.35 -4.16 -10.20
N LEU A 508 13.65 -4.46 -10.12
CA LEU A 508 14.53 -3.92 -9.10
C LEU A 508 14.53 -2.37 -9.18
N PRO A 509 14.19 -1.65 -8.09
CA PRO A 509 14.20 -0.19 -8.07
C PRO A 509 15.59 0.41 -8.31
N ASP A 510 15.67 1.51 -9.05
CA ASP A 510 16.90 2.31 -9.19
C ASP A 510 16.96 3.37 -8.07
N PHE A 511 17.90 3.28 -7.12
CA PHE A 511 18.14 4.36 -6.16
C PHE A 511 19.02 5.46 -6.78
N ASP A 512 18.43 6.61 -7.09
CA ASP A 512 19.19 7.81 -7.42
C ASP A 512 19.67 8.48 -6.12
N VAL A 513 20.94 8.23 -5.75
CA VAL A 513 21.59 8.77 -4.54
C VAL A 513 21.62 10.31 -4.52
N GLN A 514 21.37 10.98 -5.66
CA GLN A 514 21.37 12.44 -5.76
C GLN A 514 20.01 13.09 -5.47
N ARG A 515 18.94 12.31 -5.25
CA ARG A 515 17.65 12.86 -4.80
C ARG A 515 17.44 12.53 -3.32
N PRO A 516 17.25 13.52 -2.44
CA PRO A 516 16.79 13.22 -1.10
C PRO A 516 15.48 12.42 -1.21
N SER A 517 15.39 11.33 -0.45
CA SER A 517 14.13 10.63 -0.20
C SER A 517 13.02 11.66 0.02
N SER A 518 11.85 11.48 -0.61
CA SER A 518 10.68 12.34 -0.36
C SER A 518 10.59 12.60 1.15
N PRO A 519 10.65 13.86 1.60
CA PRO A 519 10.79 14.15 3.02
C PRO A 519 9.60 13.54 3.76
N MET A 520 9.89 12.82 4.84
CA MET A 520 8.89 12.52 5.84
C MET A 520 8.29 13.86 6.29
N PHE A 521 7.00 14.07 6.07
CA PHE A 521 6.28 15.18 6.67
C PHE A 521 5.76 14.72 8.03
N PRO A 522 6.37 15.12 9.16
CA PRO A 522 5.70 15.01 10.44
C PRO A 522 4.53 16.00 10.49
N VAL A 523 3.35 15.49 10.84
CA VAL A 523 2.17 16.32 11.08
C VAL A 523 2.43 17.25 12.27
N PRO A 524 2.07 18.55 12.22
CA PRO A 524 2.07 19.41 13.39
C PRO A 524 1.10 18.86 14.43
N SER A 525 1.63 18.26 15.49
CA SER A 525 0.83 17.94 16.67
C SER A 525 0.40 19.25 17.33
N MET A 526 -0.91 19.52 17.36
CA MET A 526 -1.49 20.63 18.12
C MET A 526 -1.43 20.44 19.65
N ARG A 527 -0.63 19.49 20.17
CA ARG A 527 -0.27 19.49 21.61
C ARG A 527 0.99 20.33 21.81
N SER A 528 0.77 21.61 22.09
CA SER A 528 1.82 22.50 22.59
C SER A 528 2.33 21.99 23.95
N THR A 529 3.55 21.46 23.99
CA THR A 529 4.35 21.50 25.22
C THR A 529 5.72 22.05 24.87
N SER A 530 5.91 23.31 25.26
CA SER A 530 7.16 24.05 25.23
C SER A 530 8.31 23.25 25.83
N ARG A 531 9.34 22.97 25.03
CA ARG A 531 10.75 22.85 25.48
C ARG A 531 11.70 22.92 24.28
N ARG A 532 12.51 23.98 24.25
CA ARG A 532 13.65 24.17 23.35
C ARG A 532 14.71 23.11 23.61
N ALA A 533 15.18 22.43 22.56
CA ALA A 533 16.52 21.87 22.49
C ALA A 533 16.99 21.84 21.02
N SER A 534 18.17 22.39 20.80
CA SER A 534 18.90 22.55 19.55
C SER A 534 19.70 21.29 19.19
N ALA A 535 19.66 20.85 17.93
CA ALA A 535 20.82 20.28 17.21
C ALA A 535 20.52 20.10 15.71
N SER A 536 21.40 20.71 14.91
CA SER A 536 21.72 20.55 13.49
C SER A 536 21.12 19.39 12.67
N GLY A 537 20.43 19.77 11.60
CA GLY A 537 20.13 18.98 10.40
C GLY A 537 19.18 19.81 9.53
N GLU A 538 19.64 20.32 8.39
CA GLU A 538 18.85 21.18 7.50
C GLU A 538 17.67 20.39 6.91
N SER A 539 16.52 20.46 7.57
CA SER A 539 15.22 20.13 7.01
C SER A 539 14.74 21.33 6.20
N LEU A 540 14.51 21.16 4.90
CA LEU A 540 13.77 22.16 4.11
C LEU A 540 12.34 22.20 4.64
N ASP A 541 12.03 23.29 5.33
CA ASP A 541 10.80 23.49 6.09
C ASP A 541 9.62 23.72 5.14
N MET A 542 8.44 23.17 5.47
CA MET A 542 7.20 23.42 4.73
C MET A 542 6.86 24.91 4.69
N GLU A 543 7.33 25.66 5.69
CA GLU A 543 7.31 27.12 5.71
C GLU A 543 8.08 27.76 4.55
N ASP A 544 9.17 27.15 4.06
CA ASP A 544 10.00 27.69 2.97
C ASP A 544 9.36 27.44 1.59
N LEU A 545 8.65 26.33 1.39
CA LEU A 545 7.88 26.10 0.16
C LEU A 545 6.63 26.99 0.12
N ILE A 546 5.94 27.13 1.25
CA ILE A 546 4.83 28.06 1.41
C ILE A 546 5.32 29.51 1.23
N LYS A 547 6.47 29.89 1.80
CA LYS A 547 7.10 31.21 1.59
C LYS A 547 7.47 31.43 0.14
N ARG A 548 8.17 30.51 -0.51
CA ARG A 548 8.58 30.65 -1.91
C ARG A 548 7.37 30.81 -2.84
N THR A 549 6.30 30.08 -2.61
CA THR A 549 5.07 30.21 -3.40
C THR A 549 4.33 31.53 -3.11
N LEU A 550 4.39 32.02 -1.87
CA LEU A 550 3.87 33.34 -1.48
C LEU A 550 4.75 34.50 -2.00
N GLU A 551 6.04 34.27 -2.20
CA GLU A 551 7.05 35.22 -2.70
C GLU A 551 7.11 35.26 -4.24
N GLU A 552 6.87 34.14 -4.93
CA GLU A 552 6.79 34.07 -6.40
C GLU A 552 5.52 34.76 -6.95
N ASP A 553 4.47 34.92 -6.14
CA ASP A 553 3.25 35.68 -6.49
C ASP A 553 3.36 37.20 -6.20
N VAL A 554 4.56 37.71 -5.89
CA VAL A 554 4.81 39.17 -5.83
C VAL A 554 4.80 39.80 -7.24
N ASP A 555 4.93 39.00 -8.31
CA ASP A 555 4.95 39.47 -9.71
C ASP A 555 3.58 39.41 -10.42
N GLY A 556 2.49 39.67 -9.69
CA GLY A 556 1.28 40.34 -10.21
C GLY A 556 0.45 39.67 -11.33
N GLY A 557 0.63 38.39 -11.62
CA GLY A 557 0.08 37.80 -12.85
C GLY A 557 -1.41 37.41 -12.80
N VAL A 558 -1.83 36.55 -11.87
CA VAL A 558 -3.11 35.81 -12.02
C VAL A 558 -4.13 36.21 -10.95
N VAL A 559 -3.71 36.29 -9.69
CA VAL A 559 -4.59 36.68 -8.57
C VAL A 559 -4.99 38.16 -8.69
N GLU A 560 -4.07 39.00 -9.16
CA GLU A 560 -4.33 40.40 -9.45
C GLU A 560 -5.27 40.57 -10.66
N ASN A 561 -5.14 39.72 -11.68
CA ASN A 561 -6.06 39.65 -12.82
C ASN A 561 -7.47 39.13 -12.45
N ILE A 562 -7.59 38.21 -11.49
CA ILE A 562 -8.88 37.76 -10.97
C ILE A 562 -9.52 38.86 -10.10
N ALA A 563 -8.74 39.52 -9.24
CA ALA A 563 -9.19 40.67 -8.47
C ALA A 563 -9.59 41.86 -9.36
N GLU A 564 -8.87 42.11 -10.46
CA GLU A 564 -9.22 43.13 -11.47
C GLU A 564 -10.44 42.74 -12.30
N LYS A 565 -10.62 41.46 -12.66
CA LYS A 565 -11.82 40.97 -13.38
C LYS A 565 -13.07 41.00 -12.52
N ILE A 566 -12.94 40.73 -11.22
CA ILE A 566 -14.04 40.85 -10.27
C ILE A 566 -14.35 42.33 -9.99
N ALA A 567 -13.33 43.18 -9.90
CA ALA A 567 -13.51 44.64 -9.74
C ALA A 567 -14.03 45.35 -10.99
N ARG A 568 -13.86 44.77 -12.19
CA ARG A 568 -14.40 45.26 -13.46
C ARG A 568 -15.57 44.37 -13.89
N GLY A 569 -16.73 44.57 -13.26
CA GLY A 569 -17.96 43.78 -13.41
C GLY A 569 -18.22 43.23 -14.83
N ARG A 570 -17.77 42.01 -15.08
CA ARG A 570 -18.21 41.19 -16.22
C ARG A 570 -18.58 39.80 -15.71
N SER A 571 -19.88 39.51 -15.83
CA SER A 571 -20.54 38.24 -15.55
C SER A 571 -19.72 37.02 -15.98
N LEU A 572 -19.38 36.14 -15.03
CA LEU A 572 -19.02 34.75 -15.30
C LEU A 572 -20.29 34.00 -15.73
N THR A 573 -20.64 34.07 -17.02
CA THR A 573 -21.69 33.22 -17.61
C THR A 573 -21.18 31.80 -17.79
N GLY A 574 -21.14 31.05 -16.69
CA GLY A 574 -20.98 29.60 -16.69
C GLY A 574 -21.88 29.01 -15.63
N LYS A 575 -23.09 28.57 -16.02
CA LYS A 575 -23.97 27.81 -15.11
C LYS A 575 -23.17 26.65 -14.51
N PRO A 576 -23.12 26.47 -13.18
CA PRO A 576 -22.64 25.23 -12.61
C PRO A 576 -23.54 24.09 -13.15
N GLY A 577 -22.91 23.11 -13.79
CA GLY A 577 -23.62 21.91 -14.25
C GLY A 577 -24.28 21.22 -13.06
N ALA A 578 -25.53 20.75 -13.25
CA ALA A 578 -26.26 20.03 -12.22
C ALA A 578 -25.47 18.81 -11.73
N LEU A 579 -25.50 18.57 -10.40
CA LEU A 579 -25.03 17.33 -9.80
C LEU A 579 -25.69 16.15 -10.51
N LYS A 580 -24.90 15.35 -11.24
CA LYS A 580 -25.33 14.00 -11.59
C LYS A 580 -25.29 13.18 -10.30
N ARG A 581 -26.46 12.73 -9.85
CA ARG A 581 -26.56 11.66 -8.85
C ARG A 581 -25.81 10.45 -9.39
N HIS A 582 -24.73 10.08 -8.71
CA HIS A 582 -24.19 8.73 -8.80
C HIS A 582 -25.08 7.88 -7.89
N ASP A 583 -26.09 7.25 -8.50
CA ASP A 583 -26.77 6.14 -7.85
C ASP A 583 -25.72 5.03 -7.66
N THR A 584 -25.46 4.72 -6.41
CA THR A 584 -24.70 3.54 -6.00
C THR A 584 -25.66 2.36 -6.06
N ALA A 585 -25.44 1.48 -7.03
CA ALA A 585 -26.00 0.14 -7.10
C ALA A 585 -24.85 -0.84 -7.25
#